data_AF-A0A2V2DLW3-F1
#
_entry.id   AF-A0A2V2DLW3-F1
#
_cell.length_a   1.000
_cell.length_b   1.000
_cell.length_c   1.000
_cell.angle_alpha   90.00
_cell.angle_beta   90.00
_cell.angle_gamma   90.00
#
_symmetry.space_group_name_H-M   'P 1'
#
loop_
_entity.id
_entity.type
_entity.pdbx_description
1 polymer ?
#
loop_
_entity_poly.entity_id
_entity_poly.type
_entity_poly.pdbx_seq_one_letter_code
_entity_poly.pdbx_strand_id
1 'polypeptide(L)'
;EAEAVLGYLNDGGRMVFTVDYRDDVAMPNVDKIVESYGVEFIDGIVVESDSGMMMPDYNHYLIPELEEHAITNPLRKAKSSVLMPICEGIRERETVRGTVTAEPLLTTSDGSFSKQDGTNMKTFEKEEGDTDGPFSVAMAVQEVFAGEETRIVFFGTSGFLVDEVDQYVSGGNKDIFLNALGWAAEQESGVTIRAKEINVDYLTMSAASANTISIIMMVVLPVIILAAGIVVAIWIRRRS
;
A
#
# COMPACT_ATOMS: atom_id res chain seq x y z
N GLU A 1 13.01 25.95 -7.03
CA GLU A 1 11.82 25.09 -7.26
C GLU A 1 11.15 24.72 -5.94
N ALA A 2 11.85 24.06 -5.00
CA ALA A 2 11.29 23.72 -3.68
C ALA A 2 10.70 24.92 -2.93
N GLU A 3 11.35 26.09 -2.98
CA GLU A 3 10.84 27.31 -2.33
C GLU A 3 9.52 27.81 -2.90
N ALA A 4 9.28 27.62 -4.20
CA ALA A 4 8.01 28.02 -4.82
C ALA A 4 6.88 27.09 -4.38
N VAL A 5 7.15 25.78 -4.29
CA VAL A 5 6.19 24.80 -3.77
C VAL A 5 5.91 25.05 -2.30
N LEU A 6 6.93 25.28 -1.48
CA LEU A 6 6.76 25.63 -0.07
C LEU A 6 6.00 26.95 0.11
N GLY A 7 6.24 27.95 -0.73
CA GLY A 7 5.45 29.18 -0.73
C GLY A 7 3.98 28.91 -1.00
N TYR A 8 3.67 28.14 -2.05
CA TYR A 8 2.30 27.73 -2.36
C TYR A 8 1.65 26.96 -1.20
N LEU A 9 2.36 26.01 -0.59
CA LEU A 9 1.81 25.23 0.52
C LEU A 9 1.62 26.08 1.79
N ASN A 10 2.56 26.97 2.13
CA ASN A 10 2.43 27.89 3.27
C ASN A 10 1.23 28.85 3.12
N ASP A 11 0.84 29.16 1.89
CA ASP A 11 -0.33 29.98 1.57
C ASP A 11 -1.65 29.16 1.49
N GLY A 12 -1.71 27.98 2.13
CA GLY A 12 -2.90 27.11 2.12
C GLY A 12 -3.00 26.20 0.90
N GLY A 13 -1.90 26.00 0.18
CA GLY A 13 -1.82 25.15 -0.99
C GLY A 13 -2.13 23.68 -0.66
N ARG A 14 -2.66 22.96 -1.64
CA ARG A 14 -2.98 21.54 -1.53
C ARG A 14 -2.25 20.74 -2.57
N MET A 15 -1.83 19.54 -2.19
CA MET A 15 -0.98 18.70 -3.04
C MET A 15 -1.26 17.21 -2.85
N VAL A 16 -1.27 16.48 -3.95
CA VAL A 16 -1.07 15.03 -3.93
C VAL A 16 0.26 14.76 -4.62
N PHE A 17 1.13 14.02 -3.96
CA PHE A 17 2.50 13.78 -4.39
C PHE A 17 2.79 12.29 -4.42
N THR A 18 3.39 11.83 -5.51
CA THR A 18 3.85 10.46 -5.69
C THR A 18 5.35 10.50 -5.96
N VAL A 19 6.10 9.63 -5.31
CA VAL A 19 7.52 9.39 -5.63
C VAL A 19 7.66 7.96 -6.12
N ASP A 20 8.52 7.70 -7.10
CA ASP A 20 8.94 6.35 -7.47
C ASP A 20 10.29 6.05 -6.82
N TYR A 21 10.63 4.77 -6.67
CA TYR A 21 11.94 4.35 -6.14
C TYR A 21 13.10 5.13 -6.79
N ARG A 22 13.86 5.81 -5.93
CA ARG A 22 14.97 6.67 -6.31
C ARG A 22 16.27 5.88 -6.21
N ASP A 23 16.65 5.24 -7.30
CA ASP A 23 17.92 4.51 -7.45
C ASP A 23 19.13 5.45 -7.36
N ASP A 24 19.62 5.73 -6.14
CA ASP A 24 20.73 6.66 -5.85
C ASP A 24 20.58 8.08 -6.44
N VAL A 25 19.37 8.44 -6.88
CA VAL A 25 19.07 9.78 -7.40
C VAL A 25 18.62 10.67 -6.24
N ALA A 26 19.55 11.46 -5.72
CA ALA A 26 19.23 12.47 -4.71
C ALA A 26 18.17 13.46 -5.22
N MET A 27 17.09 13.63 -4.47
CA MET A 27 16.02 14.59 -4.76
C MET A 27 15.92 15.64 -3.63
N PRO A 28 16.96 16.47 -3.41
CA PRO A 28 17.03 17.37 -2.25
C PRO A 28 15.89 18.39 -2.18
N ASN A 29 15.26 18.71 -3.33
CA ASN A 29 14.09 19.55 -3.37
C ASN A 29 12.84 18.85 -2.82
N VAL A 30 12.67 17.55 -3.10
CA VAL A 30 11.58 16.72 -2.58
C VAL A 30 11.80 16.51 -1.09
N ASP A 31 13.01 16.11 -0.70
CA ASP A 31 13.39 15.90 0.71
C ASP A 31 13.10 17.15 1.53
N LYS A 32 13.53 18.33 1.05
CA LYS A 32 13.22 19.62 1.69
C LYS A 32 11.71 19.87 1.87
N ILE A 33 10.88 19.51 0.89
CA ILE A 33 9.42 19.70 0.98
C ILE A 33 8.84 18.74 2.03
N VAL A 34 9.11 17.44 1.92
CA VAL A 34 8.51 16.43 2.81
C VAL A 34 8.97 16.62 4.25
N GLU A 35 10.26 16.90 4.45
CA GLU A 35 10.84 17.17 5.77
C GLU A 35 10.24 18.41 6.42
N SER A 36 9.93 19.44 5.63
CA SER A 36 9.27 20.65 6.13
C SER A 36 7.88 20.35 6.66
N TYR A 37 7.23 19.27 6.21
CA TYR A 37 5.92 18.82 6.66
C TYR A 37 5.99 17.61 7.61
N GLY A 38 7.15 17.40 8.24
CA GLY A 38 7.29 16.44 9.35
C GLY A 38 7.33 14.99 8.93
N VAL A 39 7.57 14.71 7.65
CA VAL A 39 7.65 13.35 7.12
C VAL A 39 8.94 13.17 6.33
N GLU A 40 9.41 11.94 6.21
CA GLU A 40 10.58 11.59 5.41
C GLU A 40 10.31 10.32 4.61
N PHE A 41 10.88 10.26 3.40
CA PHE A 41 10.94 9.02 2.65
C PHE A 41 12.16 8.22 3.12
N ILE A 42 11.96 6.91 3.27
CA ILE A 42 13.02 5.99 3.64
C ILE A 42 13.61 5.41 2.37
N ASP A 43 14.90 5.65 2.19
CA ASP A 43 15.66 5.13 1.06
C ASP A 43 15.51 3.61 0.96
N GLY A 44 15.41 3.13 -0.28
CA GLY A 44 15.23 1.72 -0.60
C GLY A 44 13.81 1.33 -1.01
N ILE A 45 13.66 0.06 -1.38
CA ILE A 45 12.37 -0.54 -1.74
C ILE A 45 11.83 -1.27 -0.51
N VAL A 46 10.59 -0.96 -0.12
CA VAL A 46 9.93 -1.68 0.96
C VAL A 46 9.56 -3.08 0.50
N VAL A 47 9.99 -4.06 1.30
CA VAL A 47 9.73 -5.49 1.11
C VAL A 47 8.91 -6.00 2.28
N GLU A 48 7.88 -6.76 1.98
CA GLU A 48 6.98 -7.37 2.97
C GLU A 48 7.39 -8.82 3.28
N SER A 49 7.31 -9.19 4.55
CA SER A 49 7.51 -10.56 5.01
C SER A 49 6.20 -11.25 5.39
N ASP A 50 5.13 -10.48 5.63
CA ASP A 50 3.80 -11.03 5.87
C ASP A 50 3.12 -11.44 4.56
N SER A 51 2.94 -12.75 4.40
CA SER A 51 2.21 -13.33 3.25
C SER A 51 0.78 -12.83 3.07
N GLY A 52 0.14 -12.27 4.10
CA GLY A 52 -1.17 -11.63 4.02
C GLY A 52 -1.15 -10.26 3.34
N MET A 53 0.00 -9.58 3.34
CA MET A 53 0.18 -8.19 2.92
C MET A 53 1.05 -8.07 1.65
N MET A 54 1.22 -9.16 0.90
CA MET A 54 1.96 -9.17 -0.36
C MET A 54 1.27 -10.00 -1.43
N MET A 55 1.59 -9.72 -2.70
CA MET A 55 1.23 -10.61 -3.80
C MET A 55 2.04 -11.92 -3.75
N PRO A 56 1.47 -13.06 -4.20
CA PRO A 56 2.20 -14.31 -4.36
C PRO A 56 3.46 -14.11 -5.21
N ASP A 57 4.60 -14.59 -4.75
CA ASP A 57 5.92 -14.52 -5.41
C ASP A 57 6.50 -13.10 -5.59
N TYR A 58 5.80 -12.04 -5.20
CA TYR A 58 6.22 -10.64 -5.32
C TYR A 58 6.11 -9.91 -3.99
N ASN A 59 7.11 -10.10 -3.12
CA ASN A 59 7.15 -9.47 -1.79
C ASN A 59 7.40 -7.95 -1.78
N HIS A 60 7.76 -7.37 -2.92
CA HIS A 60 7.86 -5.92 -3.16
C HIS A 60 6.58 -5.34 -3.81
N TYR A 61 5.53 -6.15 -3.95
CA TYR A 61 4.18 -5.75 -4.37
C TYR A 61 3.27 -5.82 -3.15
N LEU A 62 3.13 -4.67 -2.48
CA LEU A 62 2.54 -4.58 -1.16
C LEU A 62 1.02 -4.49 -1.26
N ILE A 63 0.32 -5.25 -0.43
CA ILE A 63 -1.10 -5.12 -0.13
C ILE A 63 -1.19 -4.55 1.28
N PRO A 64 -1.01 -3.22 1.46
CA PRO A 64 -0.92 -2.61 2.78
C PRO A 64 -2.23 -2.69 3.54
N GLU A 65 -2.14 -2.55 4.86
CA GLU A 65 -3.30 -2.37 5.73
C GLU A 65 -3.83 -0.94 5.54
N LEU A 66 -5.16 -0.80 5.51
CA LEU A 66 -5.81 0.51 5.37
C LEU A 66 -6.13 1.08 6.75
N GLU A 67 -5.42 2.14 7.12
CA GLU A 67 -5.64 2.86 8.37
C GLU A 67 -6.95 3.65 8.34
N GLU A 68 -7.45 4.05 9.51
CA GLU A 68 -8.69 4.83 9.61
C GLU A 68 -8.47 6.29 9.22
N HIS A 69 -8.98 6.69 8.06
CA HIS A 69 -8.95 8.07 7.59
C HIS A 69 -10.09 8.35 6.61
N ALA A 70 -10.47 9.60 6.39
CA ALA A 70 -11.52 9.97 5.43
C ALA A 70 -11.26 9.43 4.01
N ILE A 71 -9.98 9.36 3.61
CA ILE A 71 -9.51 8.86 2.31
C ILE A 71 -9.72 7.34 2.17
N THR A 72 -9.45 6.58 3.23
CA THR A 72 -9.39 5.10 3.21
C THR A 72 -10.69 4.45 3.69
N ASN A 73 -11.49 5.14 4.50
CA ASN A 73 -12.75 4.65 5.05
C ASN A 73 -13.75 4.13 3.99
N PRO A 74 -13.93 4.77 2.82
CA PRO A 74 -14.76 4.22 1.74
C PRO A 74 -14.27 2.85 1.25
N LEU A 75 -12.95 2.68 1.08
CA LEU A 75 -12.34 1.41 0.65
C LEU A 75 -12.48 0.33 1.73
N ARG A 76 -12.23 0.68 2.99
CA ARG A 76 -12.41 -0.24 4.15
C ARG A 76 -13.85 -0.77 4.22
N LYS A 77 -14.84 0.10 4.02
CA LYS A 77 -16.27 -0.29 3.99
C LYS A 77 -16.60 -1.18 2.80
N ALA A 78 -16.01 -0.89 1.64
CA ALA A 78 -16.17 -1.70 0.42
C ALA A 78 -15.37 -3.02 0.45
N LYS A 79 -14.46 -3.18 1.44
CA LYS A 79 -13.47 -4.27 1.49
C LYS A 79 -12.59 -4.31 0.25
N SER A 80 -12.28 -3.14 -0.29
CA SER A 80 -11.34 -2.97 -1.41
C SER A 80 -9.91 -2.97 -0.88
N SER A 81 -9.01 -3.61 -1.63
CA SER A 81 -7.57 -3.57 -1.37
C SER A 81 -6.90 -2.48 -2.18
N VAL A 82 -5.67 -2.13 -1.80
CA VAL A 82 -4.77 -1.27 -2.56
C VAL A 82 -3.51 -2.09 -2.84
N LEU A 83 -2.87 -1.85 -3.99
CA LEU A 83 -1.64 -2.54 -4.39
C LEU A 83 -0.55 -1.50 -4.70
N MET A 84 0.53 -1.53 -3.93
CA MET A 84 1.63 -0.58 -3.98
C MET A 84 2.91 -1.32 -4.44
N PRO A 85 3.24 -1.31 -5.75
CA PRO A 85 4.44 -1.94 -6.26
C PRO A 85 5.68 -1.05 -6.09
N ILE A 86 6.81 -1.63 -5.70
CA ILE A 86 8.13 -0.97 -5.69
C ILE A 86 8.03 0.40 -4.98
N CYS A 87 7.64 0.35 -3.70
CA CYS A 87 7.31 1.53 -2.92
C CYS A 87 8.45 1.93 -1.99
N GLU A 88 8.72 3.23 -1.87
CA GLU A 88 9.52 3.76 -0.77
C GLU A 88 8.69 3.85 0.51
N GLY A 89 9.35 3.68 1.65
CA GLY A 89 8.72 3.84 2.96
C GLY A 89 8.56 5.31 3.31
N ILE A 90 7.58 5.62 4.15
CA ILE A 90 7.33 6.95 4.70
C ILE A 90 7.33 6.84 6.22
N ARG A 91 8.03 7.76 6.89
CA ARG A 91 8.01 7.91 8.34
C ARG A 91 7.67 9.32 8.74
N GLU A 92 7.10 9.42 9.93
CA GLU A 92 7.00 10.68 10.66
C GLU A 92 8.36 11.01 11.27
N ARG A 93 8.72 12.29 11.24
CA ARG A 93 9.91 12.80 11.90
C ARG A 93 9.61 13.10 13.37
N GLU A 94 10.62 12.89 14.22
CA GLU A 94 10.50 13.19 15.66
C GLU A 94 10.22 14.67 15.96
N THR A 95 10.61 15.57 15.06
CA THR A 95 10.48 17.02 15.26
C THR A 95 9.88 17.68 14.03
N VAL A 96 8.70 18.28 14.21
CA VAL A 96 8.03 19.17 13.26
C VAL A 96 7.34 20.30 14.03
N ARG A 97 6.88 21.34 13.32
CA ARG A 97 6.02 22.37 13.89
C ARG A 97 4.77 21.72 14.50
N GLY A 98 4.36 22.14 15.71
CA GLY A 98 3.17 21.60 16.38
C GLY A 98 1.83 21.91 15.71
N THR A 99 1.85 22.64 14.58
CA THR A 99 0.69 22.89 13.71
C THR A 99 0.51 21.82 12.64
N VAL A 100 1.51 20.96 12.44
CA VAL A 100 1.49 19.88 11.45
C VAL A 100 1.04 18.59 12.12
N THR A 101 0.08 17.93 11.50
CA THR A 101 -0.40 16.59 11.85
C THR A 101 -0.14 15.67 10.66
N ALA A 102 0.53 14.54 10.89
CA ALA A 102 0.71 13.48 9.93
C ALA A 102 -0.10 12.26 10.36
N GLU A 103 -0.82 11.64 9.43
CA GLU A 103 -1.65 10.46 9.67
C GLU A 103 -1.33 9.40 8.61
N PRO A 104 -0.92 8.18 9.01
CA PRO A 104 -0.70 7.10 8.06
C PRO A 104 -2.02 6.70 7.40
N LEU A 105 -1.98 6.41 6.10
CA LEU A 105 -3.13 5.92 5.33
C LEU A 105 -2.99 4.45 4.99
N LEU A 106 -1.79 4.03 4.62
CA LEU A 106 -1.46 2.68 4.20
C LEU A 106 -0.20 2.24 4.95
N THR A 107 -0.26 1.13 5.67
CA THR A 107 0.85 0.64 6.52
C THR A 107 1.29 -0.76 6.12
N THR A 108 2.58 -1.05 6.33
CA THR A 108 3.16 -2.38 6.17
C THR A 108 3.20 -3.13 7.49
N SER A 109 3.52 -4.43 7.45
CA SER A 109 3.65 -5.23 8.68
C SER A 109 4.91 -4.87 9.47
N ASP A 110 4.95 -5.26 10.75
CA ASP A 110 6.15 -5.19 11.60
C ASP A 110 7.32 -6.03 11.04
N GLY A 111 7.05 -7.00 10.17
CA GLY A 111 8.07 -7.83 9.52
C GLY A 111 8.63 -7.22 8.23
N SER A 112 8.14 -6.07 7.80
CA SER A 112 8.63 -5.38 6.61
C SER A 112 10.00 -4.75 6.84
N PHE A 113 10.73 -4.51 5.76
CA PHE A 113 12.03 -3.82 5.78
C PHE A 113 12.22 -3.02 4.48
N SER A 114 12.97 -1.92 4.54
CA SER A 114 13.38 -1.17 3.35
C SER A 114 14.73 -1.67 2.89
N LYS A 115 14.77 -2.18 1.65
CA LYS A 115 15.96 -2.73 1.04
C LYS A 115 16.74 -1.65 0.30
N GLN A 116 17.93 -1.34 0.79
CA GLN A 116 18.72 -0.17 0.35
C GLN A 116 19.26 -0.33 -1.07
N ASP A 117 19.84 -1.48 -1.39
CA ASP A 117 20.41 -1.77 -2.71
C ASP A 117 19.34 -2.38 -3.64
N GLY A 118 18.39 -1.55 -4.09
CA GLY A 118 17.29 -1.96 -4.96
C GLY A 118 17.74 -2.41 -6.36
N THR A 119 18.83 -1.82 -6.87
CA THR A 119 19.26 -1.93 -8.27
C THR A 119 20.31 -3.00 -8.51
N ASN A 120 21.22 -3.26 -7.56
CA ASN A 120 22.15 -4.39 -7.64
C ASN A 120 21.66 -5.61 -6.85
N MET A 121 20.39 -5.59 -6.47
CA MET A 121 19.75 -6.63 -5.68
C MET A 121 19.86 -8.00 -6.35
N LYS A 122 20.41 -8.97 -5.61
CA LYS A 122 20.42 -10.39 -6.03
C LYS A 122 19.27 -11.19 -5.44
N THR A 123 18.69 -10.70 -4.35
CA THR A 123 17.63 -11.34 -3.59
C THR A 123 16.78 -10.29 -2.89
N PHE A 124 15.47 -10.54 -2.77
CA PHE A 124 14.58 -9.73 -1.93
C PHE A 124 14.56 -10.19 -0.48
N GLU A 125 15.54 -10.99 -0.06
CA GLU A 125 15.73 -11.35 1.35
C GLU A 125 16.42 -10.20 2.11
N LYS A 126 16.10 -10.11 3.41
CA LYS A 126 16.67 -9.12 4.31
C LYS A 126 18.17 -9.36 4.49
N GLU A 127 18.96 -8.30 4.35
CA GLU A 127 20.41 -8.31 4.50
C GLU A 127 20.88 -7.31 5.57
N GLU A 128 22.16 -7.39 5.94
CA GLU A 128 22.78 -6.43 6.86
C GLU A 128 22.85 -5.05 6.21
N GLY A 129 22.27 -4.04 6.87
CA GLY A 129 22.16 -2.67 6.35
C GLY A 129 20.76 -2.28 5.86
N ASP A 130 19.85 -3.25 5.73
CA ASP A 130 18.44 -2.96 5.44
C ASP A 130 17.75 -2.33 6.67
N THR A 131 16.82 -1.40 6.42
CA THR A 131 16.13 -0.66 7.48
C THR A 131 14.89 -1.42 7.92
N ASP A 132 14.76 -1.72 9.21
CA ASP A 132 13.57 -2.37 9.78
C ASP A 132 12.32 -1.51 9.66
N GLY A 133 11.17 -2.10 9.35
CA GLY A 133 9.86 -1.48 9.42
C GLY A 133 9.27 -1.46 10.84
N PRO A 134 7.95 -1.23 10.97
CA PRO A 134 6.99 -0.97 9.88
C PRO A 134 7.20 0.39 9.22
N PHE A 135 6.57 0.57 8.06
CA PHE A 135 6.55 1.83 7.32
C PHE A 135 5.11 2.19 6.95
N SER A 136 4.87 3.48 6.77
CA SER A 136 3.74 3.93 5.97
C SER A 136 4.14 3.93 4.49
N VAL A 137 3.22 3.62 3.58
CA VAL A 137 3.43 3.70 2.13
C VAL A 137 2.51 4.75 1.47
N ALA A 138 1.60 5.31 2.26
CA ALA A 138 0.90 6.54 1.95
C ALA A 138 0.54 7.29 3.23
N MET A 139 0.69 8.61 3.24
CA MET A 139 0.51 9.44 4.42
C MET A 139 -0.25 10.73 4.08
N ALA A 140 -1.23 11.08 4.91
CA ALA A 140 -1.89 12.38 4.86
C ALA A 140 -1.19 13.33 5.83
N VAL A 141 -0.95 14.56 5.39
CA VAL A 141 -0.43 15.63 6.23
C VAL A 141 -1.36 16.82 6.15
N GLN A 142 -1.69 17.38 7.32
CA GLN A 142 -2.50 18.57 7.45
C GLN A 142 -1.77 19.61 8.32
N GLU A 143 -1.81 20.87 7.89
CA GLU A 143 -1.31 21.99 8.70
C GLU A 143 -2.34 23.11 8.69
N VAL A 144 -2.69 23.61 9.88
CA VAL A 144 -3.52 24.82 10.04
C VAL A 144 -2.64 25.91 10.63
N PHE A 145 -2.33 26.93 9.84
CA PHE A 145 -1.47 28.03 10.26
C PHE A 145 -1.99 29.36 9.73
N ALA A 146 -2.02 30.38 10.59
CA ALA A 146 -2.46 31.74 10.25
C ALA A 146 -3.85 31.86 9.59
N GLY A 147 -4.73 30.86 9.78
CA GLY A 147 -6.06 30.82 9.18
C GLY A 147 -6.14 30.12 7.82
N GLU A 148 -4.99 29.67 7.29
CA GLU A 148 -4.91 28.86 6.08
C GLU A 148 -4.77 27.37 6.43
N GLU A 149 -5.41 26.52 5.63
CA GLU A 149 -5.37 25.06 5.78
C GLU A 149 -4.62 24.44 4.60
N THR A 150 -3.55 23.73 4.91
CA THR A 150 -2.72 22.98 3.96
C THR A 150 -3.04 21.50 4.10
N ARG A 151 -3.31 20.83 2.97
CA ARG A 151 -3.53 19.38 2.92
C ARG A 151 -2.62 18.75 1.88
N ILE A 152 -1.84 17.76 2.30
CA ILE A 152 -0.90 17.04 1.45
C ILE A 152 -1.14 15.54 1.59
N VAL A 153 -1.10 14.80 0.48
CA VAL A 153 -1.08 13.34 0.51
C VAL A 153 0.16 12.85 -0.22
N PHE A 154 0.97 12.06 0.48
CA PHE A 154 2.16 11.43 -0.06
C PHE A 154 1.89 9.96 -0.36
N PHE A 155 2.37 9.48 -1.52
CA PHE A 155 2.41 8.07 -1.90
C PHE A 155 3.84 7.69 -2.26
N GLY A 156 4.33 6.55 -1.75
CA GLY A 156 5.70 6.08 -1.96
C GLY A 156 5.97 5.38 -3.29
N THR A 157 4.96 5.28 -4.16
CA THR A 157 5.10 4.79 -5.56
C THR A 157 4.07 5.51 -6.42
N SER A 158 4.40 5.80 -7.68
CA SER A 158 3.40 6.15 -8.71
C SER A 158 2.88 4.91 -9.43
N GLY A 159 3.58 3.77 -9.30
CA GLY A 159 3.25 2.50 -9.96
C GLY A 159 1.86 1.96 -9.64
N PHE A 160 1.27 2.35 -8.50
CA PHE A 160 -0.12 2.01 -8.18
C PHE A 160 -1.14 2.59 -9.17
N LEU A 161 -0.80 3.66 -9.89
CA LEU A 161 -1.66 4.28 -10.92
C LEU A 161 -1.61 3.56 -12.27
N VAL A 162 -0.71 2.59 -12.44
CA VAL A 162 -0.63 1.80 -13.67
C VAL A 162 -1.89 0.94 -13.77
N ASP A 163 -2.56 0.98 -14.94
CA ASP A 163 -3.84 0.28 -15.15
C ASP A 163 -3.78 -1.22 -14.84
N GLU A 164 -2.68 -1.88 -15.17
CA GLU A 164 -2.45 -3.30 -14.87
C GLU A 164 -2.39 -3.57 -13.36
N VAL A 165 -1.77 -2.67 -12.60
CA VAL A 165 -1.68 -2.77 -11.13
C VAL A 165 -3.05 -2.54 -10.50
N ASP A 166 -3.79 -1.54 -10.96
CA ASP A 166 -5.16 -1.24 -10.51
C ASP A 166 -6.16 -2.39 -10.81
N GLN A 167 -5.95 -3.14 -11.90
CA GLN A 167 -6.76 -4.30 -12.24
C GLN A 167 -6.68 -5.42 -11.19
N TYR A 168 -5.51 -5.65 -10.57
CA TYR A 168 -5.35 -6.64 -9.50
C TYR A 168 -6.15 -6.31 -8.23
N VAL A 169 -6.52 -5.03 -8.05
CA VAL A 169 -7.30 -4.54 -6.91
C VAL A 169 -8.68 -4.00 -7.30
N SER A 170 -9.16 -4.35 -8.49
CA SER A 170 -10.52 -4.01 -8.95
C SER A 170 -10.86 -2.51 -8.85
N GLY A 171 -9.90 -1.63 -9.13
CA GLY A 171 -10.11 -0.18 -9.07
C GLY A 171 -9.75 0.48 -7.74
N GLY A 172 -9.31 -0.30 -6.73
CA GLY A 172 -8.97 0.23 -5.41
C GLY A 172 -7.87 1.30 -5.45
N ASN A 173 -6.90 1.18 -6.37
CA ASN A 173 -5.84 2.17 -6.55
C ASN A 173 -6.37 3.49 -7.12
N LYS A 174 -7.27 3.42 -8.12
CA LYS A 174 -7.94 4.63 -8.63
C LYS A 174 -8.82 5.29 -7.58
N ASP A 175 -9.55 4.49 -6.81
CA ASP A 175 -10.45 4.99 -5.77
C ASP A 175 -9.69 5.72 -4.65
N ILE A 176 -8.56 5.17 -4.16
CA ILE A 176 -7.77 5.84 -3.13
C ILE A 176 -7.15 7.15 -3.64
N PHE A 177 -6.68 7.18 -4.89
CA PHE A 177 -6.15 8.40 -5.50
C PHE A 177 -7.21 9.49 -5.64
N LEU A 178 -8.41 9.13 -6.10
CA LEU A 178 -9.53 10.06 -6.21
C LEU A 178 -10.00 10.56 -4.84
N ASN A 179 -10.01 9.69 -3.82
CA ASN A 179 -10.33 10.08 -2.46
C ASN A 179 -9.28 11.04 -1.88
N ALA A 180 -7.99 10.80 -2.15
CA ALA A 180 -6.90 11.71 -1.76
C ALA A 180 -7.05 13.09 -2.42
N LEU A 181 -7.34 13.14 -3.73
CA LEU A 181 -7.63 14.38 -4.43
C LEU A 181 -8.85 15.10 -3.86
N GLY A 182 -9.94 14.38 -3.61
CA GLY A 182 -11.17 14.95 -3.05
C GLY A 182 -10.98 15.51 -1.63
N TRP A 183 -10.22 14.78 -0.80
CA TRP A 183 -9.87 15.21 0.55
C TRP A 183 -8.96 16.45 0.55
N ALA A 184 -7.92 16.46 -0.29
CA ALA A 184 -7.04 17.61 -0.45
C ALA A 184 -7.80 18.83 -1.01
N ALA A 185 -8.74 18.63 -1.94
CA ALA A 185 -9.55 19.68 -2.52
C ALA A 185 -10.75 20.15 -1.66
N GLU A 186 -10.92 19.66 -0.42
CA GLU A 186 -12.07 19.94 0.47
C GLU A 186 -13.44 19.74 -0.19
N GLN A 187 -13.58 18.74 -1.08
CA GLN A 187 -14.90 18.34 -1.57
C GLN A 187 -15.67 17.47 -0.56
N GLU A 188 -15.73 17.89 0.72
CA GLU A 188 -16.38 17.14 1.80
C GLU A 188 -17.92 17.05 1.69
N SER A 189 -18.53 17.69 0.69
CA SER A 189 -20.00 17.69 0.48
C SER A 189 -20.48 16.89 -0.73
N GLY A 190 -19.61 16.09 -1.35
CA GLY A 190 -19.93 15.32 -2.54
C GLY A 190 -19.36 13.91 -2.51
N VAL A 191 -19.69 13.10 -1.50
CA VAL A 191 -19.55 11.64 -1.59
C VAL A 191 -20.54 11.16 -2.64
N THR A 192 -20.19 11.39 -3.90
CA THR A 192 -20.79 10.71 -5.04
C THR A 192 -20.38 9.28 -4.86
N ILE A 193 -21.28 8.47 -4.31
CA ILE A 193 -21.27 7.03 -4.50
C ILE A 193 -21.22 6.86 -6.01
N ARG A 194 -20.01 6.69 -6.57
CA ARG A 194 -19.85 6.45 -7.99
C ARG A 194 -20.65 5.18 -8.24
N ALA A 195 -21.60 5.25 -9.16
CA ALA A 195 -22.27 4.06 -9.62
C ALA A 195 -21.15 3.15 -10.14
N LYS A 196 -20.87 2.08 -9.39
CA LYS A 196 -19.87 1.09 -9.74
C LYS A 196 -20.22 0.63 -11.14
N GLU A 197 -19.38 0.95 -12.12
CA GLU A 197 -19.47 0.27 -13.41
C GLU A 197 -19.37 -1.22 -13.10
N ILE A 198 -20.20 -2.04 -13.76
CA ILE A 198 -20.17 -3.49 -13.58
C ILE A 198 -18.86 -3.99 -14.20
N ASN A 199 -17.76 -3.77 -13.48
CA ASN A 199 -16.48 -4.38 -13.73
C ASN A 199 -16.49 -5.74 -13.07
N VAL A 200 -15.77 -6.67 -13.69
CA VAL A 200 -15.50 -7.97 -13.10
C VAL A 200 -14.68 -7.69 -11.83
N ASP A 201 -15.27 -7.93 -10.67
CA ASP A 201 -14.54 -7.88 -9.41
C ASP A 201 -13.51 -9.01 -9.42
N TYR A 202 -12.24 -8.66 -9.62
CA TYR A 202 -11.13 -9.56 -9.39
C TYR A 202 -10.91 -9.65 -7.88
N LEU A 203 -10.89 -10.89 -7.38
CA LEU A 203 -10.48 -11.14 -6.01
C LEU A 203 -8.97 -10.89 -5.93
N THR A 204 -8.56 -9.80 -5.30
CA THR A 204 -7.17 -9.58 -4.92
C THR A 204 -6.74 -10.73 -4.02
N MET A 205 -5.74 -11.47 -4.45
CA MET A 205 -5.28 -12.68 -3.76
C MET A 205 -3.91 -12.40 -3.16
N SER A 206 -3.84 -12.40 -1.83
CA SER A 206 -2.55 -12.36 -1.11
C SER A 206 -1.82 -13.70 -1.18
N ALA A 207 -0.52 -13.70 -0.91
CA ALA A 207 0.28 -14.93 -0.84
C ALA A 207 -0.27 -15.95 0.18
N ALA A 208 -0.78 -15.48 1.33
CA ALA A 208 -1.43 -16.33 2.33
C ALA A 208 -2.65 -17.07 1.78
N SER A 209 -3.46 -16.38 0.98
CA SER A 209 -4.67 -16.93 0.36
C SER A 209 -4.29 -17.97 -0.71
N ALA A 210 -3.30 -17.67 -1.53
CA ALA A 210 -2.76 -18.58 -2.55
C ALA A 210 -2.17 -19.86 -1.92
N ASN A 211 -1.42 -19.72 -0.82
CA ASN A 211 -0.86 -20.86 -0.08
C ASN A 211 -1.95 -21.75 0.50
N THR A 212 -3.01 -21.16 1.05
CA THR A 212 -4.15 -21.90 1.61
C THR A 212 -4.86 -22.73 0.54
N ILE A 213 -5.16 -22.12 -0.62
CA ILE A 213 -5.77 -22.81 -1.76
C ILE A 213 -4.85 -23.93 -2.27
N SER A 214 -3.55 -23.67 -2.34
CA SER A 214 -2.56 -24.65 -2.78
C SER A 214 -2.53 -25.88 -1.89
N ILE A 215 -2.56 -25.71 -0.56
CA ILE A 215 -2.63 -26.82 0.41
C ILE A 215 -3.93 -27.61 0.23
N ILE A 216 -5.07 -26.93 0.06
CA ILE A 216 -6.36 -27.59 -0.14
C ILE A 216 -6.33 -28.46 -1.40
N MET A 217 -5.82 -27.92 -2.52
CA MET A 217 -5.80 -28.61 -3.81
C MET A 217 -4.76 -29.74 -3.87
N MET A 218 -3.58 -29.56 -3.29
CA MET A 218 -2.48 -30.52 -3.38
C MET A 218 -2.50 -31.59 -2.28
N VAL A 219 -3.07 -31.29 -1.11
CA VAL A 219 -3.04 -32.21 0.05
C VAL A 219 -4.44 -32.68 0.40
N VAL A 220 -5.35 -31.75 0.68
CA VAL A 220 -6.67 -32.11 1.23
C VAL A 220 -7.50 -32.90 0.21
N LEU A 221 -7.60 -32.41 -1.03
CA LEU A 221 -8.40 -33.04 -2.06
C LEU A 221 -7.87 -34.45 -2.44
N PRO A 222 -6.56 -34.68 -2.67
CA PRO A 222 -6.03 -36.03 -2.92
C PRO A 222 -6.26 -36.97 -1.74
N VAL A 223 -6.09 -36.51 -0.50
CA VAL A 223 -6.34 -37.35 0.69
C VAL A 223 -7.81 -37.76 0.77
N ILE A 224 -8.75 -36.85 0.49
CA ILE A 224 -10.19 -37.17 0.45
C ILE A 224 -10.49 -38.21 -0.64
N ILE A 225 -9.93 -38.05 -1.84
CA ILE A 225 -10.12 -39.00 -2.95
C ILE A 225 -9.55 -40.37 -2.58
N LEU A 226 -8.35 -40.43 -1.99
CA LEU A 226 -7.73 -41.67 -1.53
C LEU A 226 -8.56 -42.34 -0.44
N ALA A 227 -9.04 -41.59 0.55
CA ALA A 227 -9.89 -42.10 1.61
C ALA A 227 -11.21 -42.66 1.07
N ALA A 228 -11.87 -41.94 0.16
CA ALA A 228 -13.07 -42.40 -0.52
C ALA A 228 -12.81 -43.69 -1.31
N GLY A 229 -11.69 -43.74 -2.05
CA GLY A 229 -11.26 -44.93 -2.78
C GLY A 229 -11.04 -46.14 -1.87
N ILE A 230 -10.39 -45.96 -0.72
CA ILE A 230 -10.18 -47.01 0.29
C ILE A 230 -11.51 -47.50 0.86
N VAL A 231 -12.43 -46.59 1.23
CA VAL A 231 -13.75 -46.96 1.76
C VAL A 231 -14.55 -47.75 0.72
N VAL A 232 -14.56 -47.31 -0.54
CA VAL A 232 -15.23 -48.02 -1.64
C VAL A 232 -14.61 -49.40 -1.85
N ALA A 233 -13.28 -49.51 -1.86
CA ALA A 233 -12.58 -50.78 -2.03
C ALA A 233 -12.91 -51.78 -0.90
N ILE A 234 -12.93 -51.33 0.36
CA ILE A 234 -13.33 -52.15 1.51
C ILE A 234 -14.79 -52.59 1.39
N TRP A 235 -15.69 -51.69 0.99
CA TRP A 235 -17.10 -51.98 0.83
C TRP A 235 -17.38 -53.03 -0.25
N ILE A 236 -16.71 -52.92 -1.41
CA ILE A 236 -16.81 -53.91 -2.49
C ILE A 236 -16.31 -55.28 -2.01
N ARG A 237 -15.15 -55.33 -1.33
CA ARG A 237 -14.59 -56.58 -0.79
C ARG A 237 -15.46 -57.25 0.28
N ARG A 238 -16.29 -56.50 1.01
CA ARG A 238 -17.23 -57.06 1.99
C ARG A 238 -18.54 -57.54 1.36
N ARG A 239 -18.79 -57.20 0.08
CA ARG A 239 -20.00 -57.57 -0.67
C ARG A 239 -19.79 -58.70 -1.69
N SER A 240 -18.55 -58.92 -2.12
CA SER A 240 -18.07 -60.12 -2.83
C SER A 240 -17.72 -61.23 -1.84
#